data_AF-A0A928QNY6-F1
#
_entry.id   AF-A0A928QNY6-F1
#
_cell.length_a   1.000
_cell.length_b   1.000
_cell.length_c   1.000
_cell.angle_alpha   90.00
_cell.angle_beta   90.00
_cell.angle_gamma   90.00
#
_symmetry.space_group_name_H-M   'P 1'
#
loop_
_entity.id
_entity.type
_entity.pdbx_description
1 polymer ?
#
loop_
_entity_poly.entity_id
_entity_poly.type
_entity_poly.pdbx_seq_one_letter_code
_entity_poly.pdbx_strand_id
1 'polypeptide(L)'
;MKLSYKAQQIVSLVIILLANVISTLLKHWIYRSAGFVACGLLWSIHPVLPQGTEISDKALLWTRIAGVILILIGIFTRAYIY
;
A
#
# COMPACT_ATOMS: atom_id res chain seq x y z
N MET A 1 -5.59 2.79 -19.06
CA MET A 1 -4.21 3.17 -18.68
C MET A 1 -3.56 2.01 -17.95
N LYS A 2 -2.48 1.43 -18.50
CA LYS A 2 -1.72 0.38 -17.81
C LYS A 2 -0.84 1.08 -16.78
N LEU A 3 -1.15 0.94 -15.49
CA LEU A 3 -0.38 1.58 -14.43
C LEU A 3 1.04 0.99 -14.44
N SER A 4 2.06 1.82 -14.67
CA SER A 4 3.46 1.38 -14.62
C SER A 4 3.87 1.15 -13.16
N TYR A 5 4.78 0.21 -12.91
CA TYR A 5 5.30 -0.09 -11.57
C TYR A 5 5.73 1.18 -10.82
N LYS A 6 6.45 2.06 -11.52
CA LYS A 6 6.91 3.34 -10.98
C LYS A 6 5.73 4.25 -10.60
N ALA A 7 4.70 4.30 -11.42
CA ALA A 7 3.50 5.09 -11.13
C ALA A 7 2.75 4.52 -9.91
N GLN A 8 2.61 3.20 -9.84
CA GLN A 8 1.98 2.51 -8.70
C GLN A 8 2.72 2.78 -7.38
N GLN A 9 4.06 2.74 -7.40
CA GLN A 9 4.88 3.10 -6.25
C GLN A 9 4.69 4.57 -5.83
N ILE A 10 4.76 5.51 -6.77
CA ILE A 10 4.58 6.93 -6.48
C ILE A 10 3.19 7.19 -5.90
N VAL A 11 2.14 6.65 -6.52
CA VAL A 11 0.76 6.78 -6.04
C VAL A 11 0.61 6.22 -4.63
N SER A 12 1.21 5.05 -4.36
CA SER A 12 1.13 4.42 -3.03
C SER A 12 1.85 5.25 -1.96
N LEU A 13 3.02 5.81 -2.30
CA LEU A 13 3.77 6.71 -1.42
C LEU A 13 2.96 7.98 -1.11
N VAL A 14 2.39 8.61 -2.13
CA VAL A 14 1.57 9.82 -1.97
C VAL A 14 0.34 9.53 -1.10
N ILE A 15 -0.36 8.42 -1.33
CA ILE A 15 -1.52 8.02 -0.51
C ILE A 15 -1.11 7.84 0.96
N ILE A 16 -0.02 7.11 1.23
CA ILE A 16 0.45 6.88 2.60
C ILE A 16 0.85 8.19 3.27
N LEU A 17 1.57 9.07 2.56
CA LEU A 17 1.98 10.38 3.09
C LEU A 17 0.75 11.24 3.43
N LEU A 18 -0.19 11.39 2.51
CA LEU A 18 -1.40 12.18 2.73
C LEU A 18 -2.25 11.60 3.87
N ALA A 19 -2.42 10.28 3.90
CA ALA A 19 -3.15 9.59 4.97
C ALA A 19 -2.52 9.84 6.35
N ASN A 20 -1.18 9.85 6.44
CA ASN A 20 -0.47 10.19 7.67
C ASN A 20 -0.65 11.66 8.05
N VAL A 21 -0.49 12.59 7.10
CA VAL A 21 -0.69 14.04 7.37
C VAL A 21 -2.10 14.31 7.87
N ILE A 22 -3.12 13.77 7.19
CA ILE A 22 -4.53 13.90 7.59
C ILE A 22 -4.76 13.26 8.96
N SER A 23 -4.21 12.07 9.21
CA SER A 23 -4.31 11.39 10.50
C SER A 23 -3.72 12.22 11.65
N THR A 24 -2.58 12.89 11.42
CA THR A 24 -1.92 13.74 12.42
C THR A 24 -2.71 15.01 12.67
N LEU A 25 -3.20 15.68 11.61
CA LEU A 25 -4.01 16.89 11.73
C LEU A 25 -5.34 16.65 12.45
N LEU A 26 -6.01 15.54 12.13
CA LEU A 26 -7.30 15.17 12.72
C LEU A 26 -7.18 14.35 14.00
N LYS A 27 -5.96 13.98 14.42
CA LYS A 27 -5.68 13.12 15.60
C LYS A 27 -6.50 11.82 15.61
N HIS A 28 -6.79 11.29 14.42
CA HIS A 28 -7.59 10.08 14.21
C HIS A 28 -6.80 9.07 13.38
N TRP A 29 -6.41 7.97 14.02
CA TRP A 29 -5.63 6.86 13.43
C TRP A 29 -6.31 6.16 12.23
N ILE A 30 -7.63 6.31 12.09
CA ILE A 30 -8.44 5.68 11.03
C ILE A 30 -7.96 6.13 9.65
N TYR A 31 -7.60 7.40 9.47
CA TYR A 31 -7.15 7.92 8.17
C TYR A 31 -5.84 7.27 7.71
N ARG A 32 -4.88 7.11 8.63
CA ARG A 32 -3.62 6.39 8.35
C ARG A 32 -3.91 4.94 8.00
N SER A 33 -4.76 4.28 8.78
CA SER A 33 -5.12 2.87 8.55
C SER A 33 -5.79 2.66 7.20
N ALA A 34 -6.73 3.56 6.84
CA ALA A 34 -7.38 3.55 5.54
C ALA A 34 -6.38 3.71 4.38
N GLY A 35 -5.38 4.59 4.52
CA GLY A 35 -4.33 4.76 3.51
C GLY A 35 -3.49 3.49 3.30
N PHE A 36 -3.07 2.85 4.39
CA PHE A 36 -2.32 1.58 4.31
C PHE A 36 -3.15 0.45 3.71
N VAL A 37 -4.43 0.32 4.11
CA VAL A 37 -5.35 -0.69 3.56
C VAL A 37 -5.62 -0.45 2.07
N ALA A 38 -5.86 0.80 1.67
CA ALA A 38 -6.09 1.15 0.26
C ALA A 38 -4.86 0.82 -0.61
N CYS A 39 -3.66 1.17 -0.15
CA CYS A 39 -2.42 0.79 -0.83
C CYS A 39 -2.26 -0.73 -0.88
N GLY A 40 -2.47 -1.42 0.24
CA GLY A 40 -2.32 -2.87 0.29
C GLY A 40 -3.28 -3.60 -0.66
N LEU A 41 -4.54 -3.16 -0.76
CA LEU A 41 -5.50 -3.66 -1.73
C LEU A 41 -5.03 -3.43 -3.17
N LEU A 42 -4.50 -2.24 -3.46
CA LEU A 42 -4.02 -1.88 -4.79
C LEU A 42 -2.89 -2.81 -5.26
N TRP A 43 -1.94 -3.13 -4.38
CA TRP A 43 -0.85 -4.06 -4.66
C TRP A 43 -1.27 -5.53 -4.67
N SER A 44 -2.29 -5.91 -3.90
CA SER A 44 -2.79 -7.28 -3.82
C SER A 44 -3.66 -7.66 -5.04
N ILE A 45 -4.54 -6.75 -5.49
CA ILE A 45 -5.46 -6.99 -6.61
C ILE A 45 -4.74 -6.78 -7.94
N HIS A 46 -3.95 -5.71 -8.04
CA HIS A 46 -3.19 -5.35 -9.24
C HIS A 46 -1.69 -5.35 -8.96
N PRO A 47 -1.07 -6.54 -8.81
CA PRO A 47 0.37 -6.65 -8.68
C PRO A 47 1.04 -6.20 -9.98
N VAL A 48 1.77 -5.08 -9.91
CA VAL A 48 2.61 -4.60 -11.01
C VAL A 48 4.05 -4.95 -10.67
N LEU A 49 4.78 -5.49 -11.65
CA LEU A 49 6.17 -5.91 -11.49
C LEU A 49 7.14 -4.86 -12.02
N PRO A 50 8.35 -4.72 -11.43
CA PRO A 50 9.39 -3.84 -11.96
C PRO A 50 9.79 -4.24 -13.38
N GLN A 51 10.10 -3.25 -14.21
CA GLN A 51 10.65 -3.49 -15.54
C GLN A 51 11.96 -4.26 -15.43
N GLY A 52 12.10 -5.36 -16.20
CA GLY A 52 13.25 -6.25 -16.12
C GLY A 52 13.10 -7.43 -15.16
N THR A 53 11.98 -7.53 -14.44
CA THR A 53 11.66 -8.72 -13.64
C THR A 53 11.04 -9.77 -14.55
N GLU A 54 11.54 -11.00 -14.54
CA GLU A 54 10.85 -12.11 -15.21
C GLU A 54 9.44 -12.28 -14.63
N ILE A 55 8.45 -12.28 -15.53
CA ILE A 55 7.06 -12.53 -15.16
C ILE A 55 6.97 -14.01 -14.76
N SER A 56 7.04 -14.26 -13.46
CA SER A 56 6.87 -15.58 -12.87
C SER A 56 5.76 -15.53 -11.83
N ASP A 57 5.09 -16.67 -11.64
CA ASP A 57 4.05 -16.80 -10.62
C ASP A 57 4.56 -16.46 -9.23
N LYS A 58 5.83 -16.77 -8.94
CA LYS A 58 6.50 -16.40 -7.69
C LYS A 58 6.60 -14.90 -7.53
N ALA A 59 7.05 -14.17 -8.55
CA ALA A 59 7.18 -12.71 -8.47
C ALA A 59 5.82 -12.05 -8.23
N LEU A 60 4.79 -12.50 -8.94
CA LEU A 60 3.42 -12.01 -8.77
C LEU A 60 2.91 -12.28 -7.34
N LEU A 61 3.17 -13.48 -6.82
CA LEU A 61 2.77 -13.91 -5.48
C LEU A 61 3.46 -13.06 -4.41
N TRP A 62 4.76 -12.79 -4.53
CA TRP A 62 5.48 -11.90 -3.61
C TRP A 62 4.93 -10.48 -3.61
N THR A 63 4.56 -9.95 -4.79
CA THR A 63 3.94 -8.62 -4.89
C THR A 63 2.58 -8.59 -4.17
N ARG A 64 1.78 -9.66 -4.31
CA ARG A 64 0.50 -9.78 -3.60
C ARG A 64 0.69 -9.88 -2.10
N ILE A 65 1.67 -10.67 -1.63
CA ILE A 65 2.03 -10.78 -0.21
C ILE A 65 2.43 -9.40 0.34
N ALA A 66 3.23 -8.62 -0.38
CA ALA A 66 3.58 -7.27 0.03
C ALA A 66 2.33 -6.38 0.20
N GLY A 67 1.36 -6.50 -0.69
CA GLY A 67 0.05 -5.86 -0.54
C GLY A 67 -0.70 -6.30 0.72
N VAL A 68 -0.75 -7.60 1.01
CA VAL A 68 -1.36 -8.14 2.24
C VAL A 68 -0.65 -7.62 3.49
N ILE A 69 0.68 -7.56 3.49
CA ILE A 69 1.46 -7.00 4.61
C ILE A 69 1.09 -5.54 4.86
N LEU A 70 0.90 -4.72 3.81
CA LEU A 70 0.44 -3.34 3.95
C LEU A 70 -0.95 -3.25 4.59
N ILE A 71 -1.87 -4.15 4.23
CA ILE A 71 -3.20 -4.24 4.88
C ILE A 71 -3.04 -4.56 6.37
N LEU A 72 -2.22 -5.55 6.71
CA LEU A 72 -1.95 -5.92 8.10
C LEU A 72 -1.34 -4.75 8.89
N ILE A 73 -0.35 -4.05 8.32
CA ILE A 73 0.21 -2.83 8.92
C ILE A 73 -0.92 -1.82 9.19
N GLY A 74 -1.78 -1.55 8.21
CA GLY A 74 -2.92 -0.65 8.38
C GLY A 74 -3.85 -1.05 9.53
N ILE A 75 -4.18 -2.34 9.64
CA ILE A 75 -5.05 -2.87 10.71
C ILE A 75 -4.36 -2.76 12.08
N PHE A 76 -3.09 -3.15 12.18
CA PHE A 76 -2.34 -3.15 13.44
C PHE A 76 -1.89 -1.75 13.89
N THR A 77 -1.78 -0.79 12.96
CA THR A 77 -1.46 0.61 13.31
C THR A 77 -2.49 1.21 14.27
N ARG A 78 -3.72 0.68 14.28
CA ARG A 78 -4.75 0.98 15.30
C ARG A 78 -4.24 0.83 16.74
N ALA A 79 -3.41 -0.18 16.99
CA ALA A 79 -3.06 -0.59 18.35
C ALA A 79 -1.94 0.25 18.98
N TYR A 80 -1.18 1.01 18.19
CA TYR A 80 0.07 1.62 18.64
C TYR A 80 0.03 3.15 18.77
N ILE A 81 -1.04 3.81 18.32
CA ILE A 81 -1.12 5.27 18.30
C ILE A 81 -2.30 5.72 19.17
N TYR A 82 -2.12 5.66 20.49
CA TYR A 82 -2.73 6.55 21.48
C TYR A 82 -1.93 6.48 22.78
#